data_AF-A0A3Q3XIN8-F1
#
_entry.id   AF-A0A3Q3XIN8-F1
#
_cell.length_a   1.000
_cell.length_b   1.000
_cell.length_c   1.000
_cell.angle_alpha   90.00
_cell.angle_beta   90.00
_cell.angle_gamma   90.00
#
_symmetry.space_group_name_H-M   'P 1'
#
loop_
_entity.id
_entity.type
_entity.pdbx_description
1 polymer ?
#
loop_
_entity_poly.entity_id
_entity_poly.type
_entity_poly.pdbx_seq_one_letter_code
_entity_poly.pdbx_strand_id
1 'polypeptide(L)'
;MDMKKRIGLELRNRSPAEVAELVVDNSRSVDGEVEGLTDEFSELEFLSMINVGLSSLVKMPSLPKLYRKQLELSDNNLSGSLETLSEKCPNLTYLNLSGNKIRELSNVEALVRTHILSGQGSLRGQKRKRDVEDEEDED
;
A
#
# COMPACT_ATOMS: atom_id res chain seq x y z
N MET A 1 5.10 -21.99 -10.39
CA MET A 1 5.51 -20.97 -11.40
C MET A 1 6.11 -19.80 -10.64
N ASP A 2 7.20 -19.20 -11.12
CA ASP A 2 7.84 -18.06 -10.45
C ASP A 2 6.93 -16.83 -10.45
N MET A 3 6.97 -16.03 -9.38
CA MET A 3 6.13 -14.84 -9.20
C MET A 3 6.29 -13.85 -10.35
N LYS A 4 7.53 -13.50 -10.72
CA LYS A 4 7.81 -12.59 -11.82
C LYS A 4 7.22 -13.06 -13.16
N LYS A 5 7.26 -14.37 -13.43
CA LYS A 5 6.63 -14.95 -14.62
C LYS A 5 5.11 -14.85 -14.55
N ARG A 6 4.52 -15.10 -13.37
CA ARG A 6 3.08 -14.96 -13.15
C ARG A 6 2.62 -13.53 -13.39
N ILE A 7 3.32 -12.54 -12.86
CA ILE A 7 3.04 -11.10 -13.10
C ILE A 7 3.04 -10.80 -14.60
N GLY A 8 4.07 -11.25 -15.33
CA GLY A 8 4.14 -11.07 -16.79
C GLY A 8 2.90 -11.62 -17.53
N LEU A 9 2.33 -12.74 -17.07
CA LEU A 9 1.08 -13.29 -17.62
C LEU A 9 -0.15 -12.46 -17.25
N GLU A 10 -0.24 -11.97 -16.02
CA GLU A 10 -1.39 -11.17 -15.54
C GLU A 10 -1.45 -9.77 -16.17
N LEU A 11 -0.31 -9.22 -16.62
CA LEU A 11 -0.27 -7.97 -17.36
C LEU A 11 -1.09 -8.04 -18.67
N ARG A 12 -1.13 -9.20 -19.35
CA ARG A 12 -1.87 -9.41 -20.61
C ARG A 12 -1.57 -8.33 -21.67
N ASN A 13 -0.30 -7.98 -21.83
CA ASN A 13 0.20 -6.91 -22.72
C ASN A 13 -0.23 -5.48 -22.34
N ARG A 14 -0.79 -5.26 -21.15
CA ARG A 14 -1.01 -3.93 -20.58
C ARG A 14 0.26 -3.41 -19.93
N SER A 15 0.36 -2.09 -19.81
CA SER A 15 1.37 -1.46 -18.96
C SER A 15 1.10 -1.76 -17.49
N PRO A 16 2.13 -1.95 -16.63
CA PRO A 16 1.95 -2.05 -15.18
C PRO A 16 1.11 -0.91 -14.59
N ALA A 17 1.26 0.30 -15.14
CA ALA A 17 0.51 1.49 -14.71
C ALA A 17 -0.99 1.43 -15.04
N GLU A 18 -1.45 0.47 -15.84
CA GLU A 18 -2.88 0.30 -16.18
C GLU A 18 -3.54 -0.82 -15.37
N VAL A 19 -2.78 -1.50 -14.50
CA VAL A 19 -3.27 -2.65 -13.73
C VAL A 19 -3.79 -2.21 -12.38
N ALA A 20 -5.12 -2.28 -12.23
CA ALA A 20 -5.80 -1.99 -10.97
C ALA A 20 -5.90 -3.20 -10.02
N GLU A 21 -5.90 -4.42 -10.55
CA GLU A 21 -6.05 -5.64 -9.75
C GLU A 21 -5.02 -6.68 -10.22
N LEU A 22 -4.26 -7.24 -9.27
CA LEU A 22 -3.22 -8.22 -9.54
C LEU A 22 -3.33 -9.41 -8.58
N VAL A 23 -3.44 -10.61 -9.14
CA VAL A 23 -3.54 -11.87 -8.40
C VAL A 23 -2.40 -12.79 -8.82
N VAL A 24 -1.49 -13.05 -7.89
CA VAL A 24 -0.32 -13.92 -8.13
C VAL A 24 -0.27 -15.11 -7.17
N ASP A 25 -1.43 -15.51 -6.64
CA ASP A 25 -1.58 -16.63 -5.72
C ASP A 25 -0.93 -17.91 -6.23
N ASN A 26 -0.38 -18.70 -5.31
CA ASN A 26 0.31 -19.97 -5.56
C ASN A 26 1.50 -19.86 -6.53
N SER A 27 1.97 -18.64 -6.80
CA SER A 27 3.27 -18.44 -7.44
C SER A 27 4.40 -18.70 -6.44
N ARG A 28 5.65 -18.57 -6.87
CA ARG A 28 6.82 -18.79 -6.01
C ARG A 28 7.63 -17.52 -5.92
N SER A 29 7.75 -16.97 -4.72
CA SER A 29 8.74 -15.93 -4.39
C SER A 29 10.15 -16.52 -4.44
N VAL A 30 11.13 -15.71 -4.83
CA VAL A 30 12.55 -16.03 -4.70
C VAL A 30 13.03 -15.52 -3.36
N ASP A 31 13.71 -16.38 -2.59
CA ASP A 31 14.23 -16.07 -1.24
C ASP A 31 13.19 -15.55 -0.24
N GLY A 32 11.91 -15.81 -0.49
CA GLY A 32 10.81 -15.34 0.34
C GLY A 32 10.52 -13.84 0.20
N GLU A 33 10.92 -13.22 -0.92
CA GLU A 33 10.72 -11.81 -1.20
C GLU A 33 9.85 -11.57 -2.44
N VAL A 34 9.26 -10.37 -2.51
CA VAL A 34 8.46 -9.94 -3.66
C VAL A 34 9.36 -9.77 -4.88
N GLU A 35 8.91 -10.31 -6.03
CA GLU A 35 9.65 -10.25 -7.29
C GLU A 35 8.73 -9.86 -8.45
N GLY A 36 9.18 -8.94 -9.29
CA GLY A 36 8.47 -8.51 -10.51
C GLY A 36 7.38 -7.47 -10.28
N LEU A 37 7.07 -7.15 -9.02
CA LEU A 37 6.25 -5.99 -8.65
C LEU A 37 7.17 -4.78 -8.43
N THR A 38 6.82 -3.64 -9.00
CA THR A 38 7.61 -2.39 -8.98
C THR A 38 6.70 -1.19 -8.66
N ASP A 39 7.28 -0.02 -8.46
CA ASP A 39 6.53 1.24 -8.28
C ASP A 39 5.76 1.67 -9.54
N GLU A 40 5.97 0.98 -10.67
CA GLU A 40 5.24 1.23 -11.93
C GLU A 40 3.77 0.78 -11.85
N PHE A 41 3.41 -0.06 -10.88
CA PHE A 41 2.03 -0.48 -10.60
C PHE A 41 1.25 0.62 -9.85
N SER A 42 1.31 1.85 -10.38
CA SER A 42 0.82 3.06 -9.71
C SER A 42 -0.69 3.08 -9.50
N GLU A 43 -1.44 2.37 -10.35
CA GLU A 43 -2.92 2.27 -10.30
C GLU A 43 -3.44 1.06 -9.52
N LEU A 44 -2.56 0.28 -8.88
CA LEU A 44 -2.95 -0.95 -8.20
C LEU A 44 -3.81 -0.68 -6.96
N GLU A 45 -5.06 -1.18 -7.00
CA GLU A 45 -6.06 -1.06 -5.94
C GLU A 45 -6.28 -2.36 -5.16
N PHE A 46 -5.94 -3.50 -5.78
CA PHE A 46 -6.04 -4.84 -5.18
C PHE A 46 -4.81 -5.68 -5.51
N LEU A 47 -4.25 -6.33 -4.48
CA LEU A 47 -3.11 -7.23 -4.61
C LEU A 47 -3.34 -8.49 -3.78
N SER A 48 -3.28 -9.64 -4.44
CA SER A 48 -3.33 -10.95 -3.79
C SER A 48 -2.05 -11.75 -4.05
N MET A 49 -1.39 -12.13 -2.95
CA MET A 49 -0.18 -12.95 -2.93
C MET A 49 -0.35 -14.09 -1.92
N ILE A 50 -1.39 -14.89 -2.09
CA ILE A 50 -1.68 -16.03 -1.20
C ILE A 50 -0.74 -17.19 -1.50
N ASN A 51 -0.18 -17.82 -0.45
CA ASN A 51 0.65 -19.02 -0.56
C ASN A 51 1.77 -18.90 -1.61
N VAL A 52 2.48 -17.76 -1.59
CA VAL A 52 3.60 -17.52 -2.50
C VAL A 52 4.96 -17.84 -1.88
N GLY A 53 4.99 -18.08 -0.57
CA GLY A 53 6.19 -18.40 0.20
C GLY A 53 6.92 -17.19 0.77
N LEU A 54 6.27 -16.02 0.86
CA LEU A 54 6.88 -14.79 1.39
C LEU A 54 7.30 -14.96 2.85
N SER A 55 8.53 -14.56 3.17
CA SER A 55 9.04 -14.42 4.54
C SER A 55 9.51 -13.01 4.86
N SER A 56 9.60 -12.12 3.86
CA SER A 56 10.03 -10.73 3.99
C SER A 56 9.23 -9.82 3.07
N LEU A 57 9.00 -8.59 3.54
CA LEU A 57 8.34 -7.52 2.78
C LEU A 57 9.30 -6.38 2.38
N VAL A 58 10.61 -6.55 2.59
CA VAL A 58 11.63 -5.51 2.33
C VAL A 58 11.61 -5.01 0.87
N LYS A 59 11.30 -5.89 -0.09
CA LYS A 59 11.18 -5.57 -1.51
C LYS A 59 9.78 -5.14 -1.94
N MET A 60 8.88 -4.83 -1.00
CA MET A 60 7.56 -4.29 -1.34
C MET A 60 7.71 -2.91 -2.01
N PRO A 61 7.13 -2.71 -3.21
CA PRO A 61 7.08 -1.40 -3.85
C PRO A 61 6.08 -0.48 -3.16
N SER A 62 6.17 0.81 -3.45
CA SER A 62 5.20 1.80 -3.01
C SER A 62 3.91 1.67 -3.82
N LEU A 63 2.80 1.40 -3.13
CA LEU A 63 1.49 1.16 -3.72
C LEU A 63 0.46 2.10 -3.06
N PRO A 64 0.53 3.42 -3.32
CA PRO A 64 -0.31 4.41 -2.65
C PRO A 64 -1.79 4.26 -2.98
N LYS A 65 -2.13 3.56 -4.07
CA LYS A 65 -3.51 3.35 -4.53
C LYS A 65 -4.17 2.07 -4.00
N LEU A 66 -3.56 1.34 -3.07
CA LEU A 66 -4.24 0.27 -2.31
C LEU A 66 -5.26 0.81 -1.28
N TYR A 67 -6.11 1.76 -1.68
CA TYR A 67 -7.10 2.41 -0.81
C TYR A 67 -8.43 1.65 -0.73
N ARG A 68 -8.71 0.76 -1.69
CA ARG A 68 -10.08 0.37 -2.00
C ARG A 68 -10.45 -1.07 -1.70
N LYS A 69 -9.52 -2.03 -1.77
CA LYS A 69 -10.00 -3.39 -2.04
C LYS A 69 -9.36 -4.62 -1.43
N GLN A 70 -8.32 -4.54 -0.57
CA GLN A 70 -7.69 -5.65 0.19
C GLN A 70 -6.28 -5.99 -0.30
N LEU A 71 -5.35 -6.10 0.66
CA LEU A 71 -4.06 -6.76 0.49
C LEU A 71 -4.15 -8.16 1.12
N GLU A 72 -4.10 -9.19 0.29
CA GLU A 72 -4.09 -10.60 0.72
C GLU A 72 -2.66 -11.15 0.77
N LEU A 73 -2.19 -11.46 1.98
CA LEU A 73 -0.88 -12.08 2.22
C LEU A 73 -1.05 -13.42 2.98
N SER A 74 -2.22 -14.03 2.87
CA SER A 74 -2.55 -15.26 3.59
C SER A 74 -1.65 -16.44 3.20
N ASP A 75 -1.48 -17.38 4.13
CA ASP A 75 -0.71 -18.62 3.94
C ASP A 75 0.75 -18.40 3.52
N ASN A 76 1.41 -17.39 4.08
CA ASN A 76 2.83 -17.13 3.88
C ASN A 76 3.66 -17.44 5.13
N ASN A 77 4.95 -17.13 5.11
CA ASN A 77 5.92 -17.38 6.18
C ASN A 77 6.32 -16.09 6.93
N LEU A 78 5.53 -15.02 6.86
CA LEU A 78 5.84 -13.74 7.51
C LEU A 78 5.84 -13.91 9.03
N SER A 79 6.86 -13.41 9.71
CA SER A 79 6.99 -13.48 11.18
C SER A 79 7.04 -12.11 11.85
N GLY A 80 7.04 -11.01 11.09
CA GLY A 80 7.19 -9.64 11.59
C GLY A 80 7.47 -8.65 10.46
N SER A 81 8.07 -7.51 10.80
CA SER A 81 8.43 -6.43 9.88
C SER A 81 7.26 -5.89 9.05
N LEU A 82 6.11 -5.73 9.70
CA LEU A 82 4.88 -5.26 9.07
C LEU A 82 4.87 -3.72 8.92
N GLU A 83 5.78 -3.00 9.59
CA GLU A 83 6.01 -1.57 9.41
C GLU A 83 6.25 -1.17 7.94
N THR A 84 6.83 -2.06 7.12
CA THR A 84 7.01 -1.79 5.69
C THR A 84 5.68 -1.60 4.97
N LEU A 85 4.61 -2.29 5.39
CA LEU A 85 3.27 -2.10 4.80
C LEU A 85 2.72 -0.70 5.10
N SER A 86 2.97 -0.18 6.30
CA SER A 86 2.60 1.18 6.68
C SER A 86 3.28 2.24 5.80
N GLU A 87 4.56 2.04 5.48
CA GLU A 87 5.34 2.98 4.67
C GLU A 87 5.00 2.89 3.18
N LYS A 88 4.82 1.68 2.67
CA LYS A 88 4.64 1.40 1.24
C LYS A 88 3.19 1.46 0.79
N CYS A 89 2.25 1.13 1.68
CA CYS A 89 0.82 1.08 1.40
C CYS A 89 0.06 1.99 2.38
N PRO A 90 0.32 3.31 2.40
CA PRO A 90 -0.15 4.21 3.46
C PRO A 90 -1.67 4.33 3.55
N ASN A 91 -2.39 4.01 2.47
CA ASN A 91 -3.85 4.10 2.40
C ASN A 91 -4.54 2.74 2.63
N LEU A 92 -3.83 1.72 3.10
CA LEU A 92 -4.37 0.38 3.26
C LEU A 92 -5.50 0.34 4.31
N THR A 93 -6.67 -0.12 3.89
CA THR A 93 -7.88 -0.21 4.74
C THR A 93 -8.22 -1.64 5.16
N TYR A 94 -7.74 -2.63 4.42
CA TYR A 94 -7.95 -4.04 4.69
C TYR A 94 -6.68 -4.85 4.42
N LEU A 95 -6.30 -5.69 5.39
CA LEU A 95 -5.13 -6.55 5.33
C LEU A 95 -5.48 -7.91 5.91
N ASN A 96 -5.16 -8.96 5.18
CA ASN A 96 -5.28 -10.33 5.68
C ASN A 96 -3.90 -11.01 5.72
N LEU A 97 -3.54 -11.43 6.93
CA LEU A 97 -2.29 -12.08 7.29
C LEU A 97 -2.51 -13.49 7.84
N SER A 98 -3.69 -14.07 7.64
CA SER A 98 -4.01 -15.43 8.11
C SER A 98 -2.97 -16.45 7.62
N GLY A 99 -2.71 -17.51 8.39
CA GLY A 99 -1.73 -18.54 7.99
C GLY A 99 -0.26 -18.11 8.00
N ASN A 100 0.07 -16.92 8.51
CA ASN A 100 1.46 -16.49 8.73
C ASN A 100 2.00 -16.89 10.12
N LYS A 101 3.29 -16.62 10.37
CA LYS A 101 4.01 -16.93 11.62
C LYS A 101 4.07 -15.74 12.58
N ILE A 102 3.06 -14.88 12.57
CA ILE A 102 2.96 -13.70 13.44
C ILE A 102 2.51 -14.18 14.83
N ARG A 103 3.39 -14.06 15.82
CA ARG A 103 3.16 -14.59 17.18
C ARG A 103 3.07 -13.50 18.25
N GLU A 104 3.58 -12.31 17.97
CA GLU A 104 3.64 -11.22 18.94
C GLU A 104 2.75 -10.05 18.53
N LEU A 105 2.08 -9.43 19.50
CA LEU A 105 1.27 -8.23 19.28
C LEU A 105 2.11 -7.04 18.81
N SER A 106 3.36 -6.94 19.27
CA SER A 106 4.34 -5.92 18.85
C SER A 106 4.49 -5.85 17.32
N ASN A 107 4.35 -6.98 16.61
CA ASN A 107 4.47 -7.03 15.16
C ASN A 107 3.31 -6.30 14.45
N VAL A 108 2.10 -6.31 15.04
CA VAL A 108 0.92 -5.66 14.46
C VAL A 108 0.71 -4.23 14.96
N GLU A 109 1.28 -3.86 16.11
CA GLU A 109 1.25 -2.47 16.61
C GLU A 109 1.84 -1.47 15.61
N ALA A 110 2.86 -1.89 14.85
CA ALA A 110 3.48 -1.10 13.79
C ALA A 110 2.52 -0.73 12.63
N LEU A 111 1.44 -1.48 12.45
CA LEU A 111 0.39 -1.18 11.47
C LEU A 111 -0.59 -0.13 12.01
N VAL A 112 -0.94 -0.20 13.30
CA VAL A 112 -1.92 0.69 13.94
C VAL A 112 -1.37 2.11 14.10
N ARG A 113 -0.07 2.24 14.40
CA ARG A 113 0.56 3.53 14.70
C ARG A 113 0.53 4.51 13.54
N THR A 114 0.49 4.01 12.31
CA THR A 114 0.55 4.82 11.08
C THR A 114 -0.76 5.53 10.80
N HIS A 115 -1.91 4.90 11.08
CA HIS A 115 -3.23 5.51 10.87
C HIS A 115 -3.53 6.63 11.88
N ILE A 116 -2.89 6.61 13.06
CA ILE A 116 -3.04 7.68 14.06
C ILE A 116 -2.20 8.92 13.71
N LEU A 117 -1.04 8.75 13.05
CA LEU A 117 -0.16 9.86 12.69
C LEU A 117 -0.61 10.62 11.43
N SER A 118 -1.45 10.04 10.57
CA SER A 118 -2.04 10.74 9.41
C SER A 118 -3.23 11.63 9.77
N GLY A 119 -3.69 11.62 11.03
CA GLY A 119 -4.81 12.43 11.54
C GLY A 119 -4.48 13.88 11.96
N GLN A 120 -3.26 14.38 11.74
CA GLN A 120 -2.92 15.78 12.00
C GLN A 120 -3.35 16.65 10.80
N GLY A 121 -4.59 17.12 10.87
CA GLY A 121 -5.14 18.10 9.93
C GLY A 121 -4.25 19.32 9.79
N SER A 122 -3.99 19.69 8.53
CA SER A 122 -3.45 20.99 8.16
C SER A 122 -4.39 22.11 8.62
N LEU A 123 -4.23 22.59 9.85
CA LEU A 123 -4.79 23.89 10.27
C LEU A 123 -3.88 25.00 9.75
N ARG A 124 -3.87 25.17 8.42
CA ARG A 124 -3.28 26.36 7.80
C ARG A 124 -4.27 27.50 7.96
N GLY A 125 -4.15 28.23 9.07
CA GLY A 125 -4.95 29.42 9.36
C GLY A 125 -4.90 30.41 8.20
N GLN A 126 -6.02 30.53 7.48
CA GLN A 126 -6.24 31.63 6.55
C GLN A 126 -6.54 32.88 7.39
N LYS A 127 -5.51 33.71 7.63
CA LYS A 127 -5.73 35.11 7.97
C LYS A 127 -6.35 35.77 6.74
N ARG A 128 -7.67 35.94 6.74
CA ARG A 128 -8.37 36.85 5.82
C ARG A 128 -7.84 38.26 6.07
N LYS A 129 -6.98 38.76 5.18
CA LYS A 129 -6.80 40.21 5.01
C LYS A 129 -8.13 40.73 4.47
N ARG A 130 -8.73 41.69 5.17
CA ARG A 130 -9.80 42.51 4.62
C ARG A 130 -9.10 43.61 3.85
N ASP A 131 -9.19 43.57 2.54
CA ASP A 131 -8.91 44.71 1.69
C ASP A 131 -10.04 45.71 1.94
N VAL A 132 -9.67 46.90 2.44
CA VAL A 132 -10.56 48.06 2.49
C VAL A 132 -10.31 48.75 1.16
N GLU A 133 -11.18 48.50 0.20
CA GLU A 133 -11.25 49.28 -1.02
C GLU A 133 -11.98 50.60 -0.72
N ASP A 134 -11.39 51.65 -1.27
CA ASP A 134 -11.83 53.03 -1.25
C ASP A 134 -13.27 53.18 -1.78
N GLU A 135 -14.11 53.93 -1.09
CA GLU A 135 -15.16 54.70 -1.74
C GLU A 135 -15.02 56.15 -1.25
N GLU A 136 -14.40 56.95 -2.12
CA GLU A 136 -14.60 58.39 -2.18
C GLU A 136 -16.00 58.68 -2.78
N ASP A 137 -16.59 59.75 -2.25
CA ASP A 137 -17.47 60.73 -2.90
C ASP A 137 -19.02 60.70 -2.74
N GLU A 138 -19.51 61.95 -2.63
CA GLU A 138 -20.87 62.53 -2.70
C GLU A 138 -21.64 62.58 -1.35
N ASP A 139 -21.95 63.74 -0.73
CA ASP A 139 -22.23 65.13 -1.19
C ASP A 139 -21.68 66.22 -0.25
#